data_AF-A0A350D9Z9-F1
#
_entry.id   AF-A0A350D9Z9-F1
#
_cell.length_a   1.000
_cell.length_b   1.000
_cell.length_c   1.000
_cell.angle_alpha   90.00
_cell.angle_beta   90.00
_cell.angle_gamma   90.00
#
_symmetry.space_group_name_H-M   'P 1'
#
loop_
_entity.id
_entity.type
_entity.pdbx_description
1 polymer ?
#
loop_
_entity_poly.entity_id
_entity_poly.type
_entity_poly.pdbx_seq_one_letter_code
_entity_poly.pdbx_strand_id
1 'polypeptide(L)'
;MENNTIEKKKRQEVYREEEEKRVSLLGEEILINTRSRTLRAGYLFRTKGLLRLWFAEDVEALCGPRYHHHLDSNDFRWGRTNKEVTLGGRRIQINRPRVRSEDRGELSLPILRTLKG
;
A
#
# COMPACT_ATOMS: atom_id res chain seq x y z
N MET A 1 -28.93 57.96 12.15
CA MET A 1 -29.17 56.65 11.47
C MET A 1 -27.90 56.07 10.85
N GLU A 2 -26.86 56.88 10.60
CA GLU A 2 -25.64 56.52 9.88
C GLU A 2 -24.68 55.58 10.66
N ASN A 3 -24.54 55.77 11.97
CA ASN A 3 -23.66 54.93 12.82
C ASN A 3 -24.03 53.44 12.83
N ASN A 4 -25.32 53.11 12.73
CA ASN A 4 -25.80 51.73 12.77
C ASN A 4 -25.42 50.97 11.47
N THR A 5 -25.31 51.68 10.35
CA THR A 5 -24.89 51.12 9.06
C THR A 5 -23.38 50.83 9.04
N ILE A 6 -22.58 51.70 9.67
CA ILE A 6 -21.12 51.53 9.77
C ILE A 6 -20.78 50.32 10.67
N GLU A 7 -21.45 50.16 11.81
CA GLU A 7 -21.25 48.99 12.67
C GLU A 7 -21.66 47.67 12.00
N LYS A 8 -22.76 47.68 11.23
CA LYS A 8 -23.18 46.49 10.47
C LYS A 8 -22.15 46.09 9.41
N LYS A 9 -21.59 47.07 8.68
CA LYS A 9 -20.53 46.84 7.69
C LYS A 9 -19.27 46.25 8.34
N LYS A 10 -18.80 46.84 9.44
CA LYS A 10 -17.64 46.31 10.18
C LYS A 10 -17.87 44.88 10.65
N ARG A 11 -19.07 44.57 11.14
CA ARG A 11 -19.43 43.22 11.59
C ARG A 11 -19.43 42.21 10.43
N GLN A 12 -19.91 42.61 9.25
CA GLN A 12 -19.88 41.78 8.04
C GLN A 12 -18.47 41.54 7.50
N GLU A 13 -17.58 42.54 7.58
CA GLU A 13 -16.17 42.36 7.23
C GLU A 13 -15.48 41.36 8.15
N VAL A 14 -15.70 41.44 9.46
CA VAL A 14 -15.16 40.47 10.44
C VAL A 14 -15.65 39.05 10.15
N TYR A 15 -16.95 38.84 9.90
CA TYR A 15 -17.47 37.52 9.55
C TYR A 15 -16.86 36.96 8.27
N ARG A 16 -16.64 37.81 7.26
CA ARG A 16 -16.03 37.40 5.99
C ARG A 16 -14.57 36.96 6.18
N GLU A 17 -13.79 37.71 6.95
CA GLU A 17 -12.40 37.32 7.26
C GLU A 17 -12.32 36.01 8.06
N GLU A 18 -13.25 35.79 9.00
CA GLU A 18 -13.33 34.52 9.74
C GLU A 18 -13.69 33.34 8.84
N GLU A 19 -14.59 33.55 7.89
CA GLU A 19 -14.99 32.53 6.90
C GLU A 19 -13.84 32.21 5.94
N GLU A 20 -13.12 33.23 5.44
CA GLU A 20 -11.93 33.05 4.61
C GLU A 20 -10.82 32.28 5.35
N LYS A 21 -10.59 32.59 6.63
CA LYS A 21 -9.66 31.83 7.49
C LYS A 21 -10.09 30.38 7.65
N ARG A 22 -11.39 30.12 7.88
CA ARG A 22 -11.94 28.75 7.99
C ARG A 22 -11.76 27.97 6.69
N VAL A 23 -12.05 28.58 5.54
CA VAL A 23 -11.86 27.95 4.23
C VAL A 23 -10.38 27.61 4.00
N SER A 24 -9.46 28.50 4.38
CA SER A 24 -8.02 28.24 4.26
C SER A 24 -7.54 27.09 5.15
N LEU A 25 -7.95 27.06 6.43
CA LEU A 25 -7.60 25.98 7.36
C LEU A 25 -8.12 24.62 6.88
N LEU A 26 -9.35 24.57 6.36
CA LEU A 26 -9.92 23.36 5.76
C LEU A 26 -9.10 22.88 4.56
N GLY A 27 -8.63 23.82 3.72
CA GLY A 27 -7.74 23.51 2.58
C GLY A 27 -6.41 22.87 3.01
N GLU A 28 -5.79 23.39 4.08
CA GLU A 28 -4.55 22.83 4.64
C GLU A 28 -4.75 21.41 5.19
N GLU A 29 -5.83 21.18 5.93
CA GLU A 29 -6.15 19.86 6.48
C GLU A 29 -6.38 18.82 5.37
N ILE A 30 -7.11 19.20 4.30
CA ILE A 30 -7.30 18.37 3.12
C ILE A 30 -5.95 18.06 2.45
N LEU A 31 -5.08 19.06 2.32
CA LEU A 31 -3.77 18.90 1.68
C LEU A 31 -2.85 17.97 2.49
N ILE A 32 -2.80 18.11 3.82
CA ILE A 32 -2.03 17.26 4.73
C ILE A 32 -2.51 15.80 4.64
N ASN A 33 -3.83 15.60 4.68
CA ASN A 33 -4.44 14.28 4.56
C ASN A 33 -4.15 13.64 3.20
N THR A 34 -4.23 14.42 2.13
CA THR A 34 -3.95 13.96 0.76
C THR A 34 -2.49 13.56 0.60
N ARG A 35 -1.54 14.39 1.06
CA ARG A 35 -0.09 14.09 1.05
C ARG A 35 0.23 12.82 1.82
N SER A 36 -0.33 12.67 3.02
CA SER A 36 -0.12 11.47 3.84
C SER A 36 -0.66 10.22 3.16
N ARG A 37 -1.80 10.32 2.46
CA ARG A 37 -2.42 9.21 1.74
C ARG A 37 -1.66 8.81 0.49
N THR A 38 -1.14 9.77 -0.29
CA THR A 38 -0.32 9.50 -1.48
C THR A 38 1.03 8.91 -1.13
N LEU A 39 1.75 9.47 -0.13
CA LEU A 39 3.01 8.90 0.36
C LEU A 39 2.83 7.44 0.80
N ARG A 40 1.76 7.16 1.55
CA ARG A 40 1.43 5.82 2.00
C ARG A 40 1.14 4.86 0.84
N ALA A 41 0.37 5.30 -0.14
CA ALA A 41 0.08 4.49 -1.33
C ALA A 41 1.36 4.17 -2.12
N GLY A 42 2.25 5.15 -2.28
CA GLY A 42 3.55 4.99 -2.94
C GLY A 42 4.44 3.98 -2.22
N TYR A 43 4.55 4.06 -0.90
CA TYR A 43 5.32 3.09 -0.08
C TYR A 43 4.79 1.66 -0.24
N LEU A 44 3.47 1.48 -0.18
CA LEU A 44 2.84 0.17 -0.35
C LEU A 44 3.05 -0.38 -1.76
N PHE A 45 2.90 0.44 -2.79
CA PHE A 45 3.12 0.03 -4.18
C PHE A 45 4.56 -0.44 -4.41
N ARG A 46 5.53 0.35 -3.95
CA ARG A 46 6.96 0.03 -4.04
C ARG A 46 7.27 -1.29 -3.33
N THR A 47 6.80 -1.45 -2.10
CA THR A 47 7.12 -2.65 -1.32
C THR A 47 6.46 -3.91 -1.90
N LYS A 48 5.21 -3.82 -2.38
CA LYS A 48 4.60 -4.94 -3.12
C LYS A 48 5.36 -5.26 -4.42
N GLY A 49 5.96 -4.27 -5.05
CA GLY A 49 6.88 -4.47 -6.18
C GLY A 49 8.11 -5.29 -5.80
N LEU A 50 8.79 -4.92 -4.72
CA LEU A 50 9.95 -5.66 -4.20
C LEU A 50 9.59 -7.10 -3.82
N LEU A 51 8.47 -7.30 -3.12
CA LEU A 51 7.98 -8.65 -2.79
C LEU A 51 7.78 -9.52 -4.04
N ARG A 52 7.32 -8.94 -5.16
CA ARG A 52 7.18 -9.71 -6.41
C ARG A 52 8.53 -10.17 -6.97
N LEU A 53 9.58 -9.38 -6.81
CA LEU A 53 10.92 -9.75 -7.24
C LEU A 53 11.48 -10.89 -6.38
N TRP A 54 11.40 -10.74 -5.04
CA TRP A 54 11.82 -11.80 -4.12
C TRP A 54 11.01 -13.08 -4.29
N PHE A 55 9.70 -12.98 -4.57
CA PHE A 55 8.92 -14.17 -4.92
C PHE A 55 9.38 -14.83 -6.21
N ALA A 56 9.81 -14.06 -7.22
CA ALA A 56 10.32 -14.64 -8.46
C ALA A 56 11.61 -15.42 -8.18
N GLU A 57 12.51 -14.82 -7.40
CA GLU A 57 13.78 -15.43 -6.96
C GLU A 57 13.55 -16.70 -6.15
N ASP A 58 12.68 -16.67 -5.12
CA ASP A 58 12.32 -17.85 -4.32
C ASP A 58 11.76 -18.99 -5.18
N VAL A 59 10.90 -18.66 -6.15
CA VAL A 59 10.30 -19.69 -7.02
C VAL A 59 11.33 -20.23 -7.99
N GLU A 60 12.23 -19.40 -8.51
CA GLU A 60 13.33 -19.84 -9.35
C GLU A 60 14.33 -20.72 -8.60
N ALA A 61 14.60 -20.42 -7.32
CA ALA A 61 15.44 -21.28 -6.48
C ALA A 61 14.83 -22.68 -6.23
N LEU A 62 13.50 -22.81 -6.24
CA LEU A 62 12.80 -24.09 -6.03
C LEU A 62 12.54 -24.86 -7.33
N CYS A 63 12.03 -24.16 -8.36
CA CYS A 63 11.58 -24.76 -9.61
C CYS A 63 12.60 -24.63 -10.76
N GLY A 64 13.67 -23.87 -10.56
CA GLY A 64 14.59 -23.48 -11.62
C GLY A 64 14.12 -22.31 -12.48
N PRO A 65 14.95 -21.95 -13.48
CA PRO A 65 14.70 -20.83 -14.37
C PRO A 65 13.40 -21.02 -15.14
N ARG A 66 12.70 -19.92 -15.41
CA ARG A 66 11.45 -19.98 -16.18
C ARG A 66 11.76 -20.44 -17.61
N TYR A 67 10.88 -21.27 -18.17
CA TYR A 67 10.98 -21.80 -19.55
C TYR A 67 12.19 -22.70 -19.80
N HIS A 68 12.79 -23.25 -18.74
CA HIS A 68 13.85 -24.23 -18.83
C HIS A 68 13.42 -25.52 -18.17
N HIS A 69 13.82 -26.66 -18.75
CA HIS A 69 13.63 -27.96 -18.13
C HIS A 69 14.63 -28.08 -16.97
N HIS A 70 14.11 -28.13 -15.75
CA HIS A 70 14.92 -28.37 -14.57
C HIS A 70 14.71 -29.82 -14.12
N LEU A 71 15.66 -30.68 -14.51
CA LEU A 71 15.56 -32.14 -14.31
C LEU A 71 15.85 -32.56 -12.87
N ASP A 72 16.46 -31.68 -12.06
CA ASP A 72 16.90 -31.98 -10.70
C ASP A 72 15.82 -31.72 -9.62
N SER A 73 14.67 -31.15 -10.00
CA SER A 73 13.61 -30.77 -9.05
C SER A 73 12.23 -31.24 -9.52
N ASN A 74 11.53 -31.98 -8.66
CA ASN A 74 10.11 -32.34 -8.83
C ASN A 74 9.16 -31.21 -8.36
N ASP A 75 9.67 -29.97 -8.20
CA ASP A 75 8.89 -28.83 -7.74
C ASP A 75 8.39 -27.98 -8.92
N PHE A 76 7.08 -27.75 -9.01
CA PHE A 76 6.43 -27.05 -10.11
C PHE A 76 5.58 -25.86 -9.66
N ARG A 77 5.43 -24.90 -10.58
CA ARG A 77 4.68 -23.66 -10.39
C ARG A 77 3.18 -23.97 -10.47
N TRP A 78 2.41 -23.67 -9.41
CA TRP A 78 0.99 -24.06 -9.28
C TRP A 78 0.01 -22.87 -9.24
N GLY A 79 0.41 -21.74 -9.83
CA GLY A 79 -0.38 -20.51 -9.84
C GLY A 79 -0.12 -19.61 -8.63
N ARG A 80 -1.13 -18.84 -8.21
CA ARG A 80 -1.00 -17.82 -7.17
C ARG A 80 -2.20 -17.85 -6.22
N THR A 81 -2.01 -17.40 -4.99
CA THR A 81 -3.09 -17.23 -4.01
C THR A 81 -2.88 -15.97 -3.18
N ASN A 82 -3.97 -15.44 -2.64
CA ASN A 82 -3.91 -14.30 -1.74
C ASN A 82 -3.43 -14.75 -0.35
N LYS A 83 -2.59 -13.94 0.26
CA LYS A 83 -2.16 -14.11 1.66
C LYS A 83 -2.14 -12.74 2.32
N GLU A 84 -2.60 -12.70 3.57
CA GLU A 84 -2.43 -11.53 4.42
C GLU A 84 -1.07 -11.58 5.10
N VAL A 85 -0.34 -10.47 5.06
CA VAL A 85 0.95 -10.31 5.74
C VAL A 85 1.02 -8.95 6.41
N THR A 86 1.78 -8.85 7.49
CA THR A 86 2.05 -7.58 8.15
C THR A 86 3.35 -6.97 7.62
N LEU A 87 3.27 -5.75 7.11
CA LEU A 87 4.38 -4.99 6.56
C LEU A 87 4.31 -3.54 7.07
N GLY A 88 5.41 -3.04 7.65
CA GLY A 88 5.46 -1.68 8.20
C GLY A 88 4.37 -1.42 9.26
N GLY A 89 4.07 -2.43 10.08
CA GLY A 89 3.03 -2.36 11.12
C GLY A 89 1.59 -2.46 10.61
N ARG A 90 1.37 -2.84 9.34
CA ARG A 90 0.03 -2.92 8.74
C ARG A 90 -0.21 -4.22 8.00
N ARG A 91 -1.42 -4.76 8.15
CA ARG A 91 -1.86 -5.94 7.41
C ARG A 91 -2.18 -5.55 5.96
N ILE A 92 -1.60 -6.27 5.02
CA ILE A 92 -1.79 -6.08 3.59
C ILE A 92 -2.04 -7.42 2.91
N GLN A 93 -2.93 -7.40 1.91
CA GLN A 93 -3.13 -8.54 1.02
C GLN A 93 -2.06 -8.55 -0.07
N ILE A 94 -1.38 -9.68 -0.22
CA ILE A 94 -0.39 -9.95 -1.26
C ILE A 94 -0.84 -11.15 -2.11
N ASN A 95 -0.53 -11.11 -3.40
CA ASN A 95 -0.78 -12.23 -4.31
C ASN A 95 0.52 -13.03 -4.49
N ARG A 96 0.68 -14.05 -3.65
CA ARG A 96 1.90 -14.87 -3.59
C ARG A 96 1.82 -16.00 -4.62
N PRO A 97 2.94 -16.38 -5.27
CA PRO A 97 2.99 -17.60 -6.04
C PRO A 97 2.88 -18.84 -5.15
N ARG A 98 2.50 -19.95 -5.79
CA ARG A 98 2.43 -21.29 -5.21
C ARG A 98 3.44 -22.17 -5.93
N VAL A 99 4.22 -22.89 -5.15
CA VAL A 99 5.07 -23.96 -5.62
C VAL A 99 4.57 -25.24 -4.99
N ARG A 100 4.46 -26.30 -5.78
CA ARG A 100 4.11 -27.63 -5.29
C ARG A 100 5.19 -28.61 -5.67
N SER A 101 5.47 -29.52 -4.76
CA SER A 101 6.25 -30.72 -5.01
C SER A 101 5.29 -31.88 -5.21
N GLU A 102 5.68 -32.85 -6.04
CA GLU A 102 4.92 -34.09 -6.22
C GLU A 102 4.71 -34.82 -4.88
N ASP A 103 5.78 -34.94 -4.07
CA ASP A 103 5.75 -35.71 -2.82
C ASP A 103 5.32 -34.89 -1.60
N ARG A 104 5.71 -33.60 -1.54
CA ARG A 104 5.53 -32.75 -0.35
C ARG A 104 4.30 -31.84 -0.40
N GLY A 105 3.59 -31.80 -1.53
CA GLY A 105 2.49 -30.88 -1.72
C GLY A 105 2.95 -29.42 -1.81
N GLU A 106 2.17 -28.48 -1.26
CA GLU A 106 2.49 -27.05 -1.39
C GLU A 106 3.64 -26.62 -0.49
N LEU A 107 4.68 -26.06 -1.12
CA LEU A 107 5.87 -25.54 -0.44
C LEU A 107 5.68 -24.08 -0.04
N SER A 108 6.14 -23.74 1.16
CA SER A 108 6.21 -22.35 1.62
C SER A 108 7.48 -21.69 1.09
N LEU A 109 7.30 -20.60 0.33
CA LEU A 109 8.39 -19.76 -0.17
C LEU A 109 9.22 -19.18 1.00
N PRO A 110 10.56 -19.21 0.93
CA PRO A 110 11.44 -18.69 1.98
C PRO A 110 11.03 -17.32 2.53
N ILE A 111 10.76 -16.33 1.67
CA ILE A 111 10.42 -14.97 2.10
C ILE A 111 9.13 -14.92 2.94
N LEU A 112 8.20 -15.85 2.71
CA LEU A 112 6.94 -15.90 3.47
C LEU A 112 7.12 -16.42 4.89
N ARG A 113 8.25 -17.07 5.19
CA ARG A 113 8.58 -17.54 6.55
C ARG A 113 9.05 -16.37 7.40
N THR A 114 9.68 -15.37 6.79
CA THR A 114 10.14 -14.14 7.44
C THR A 114 9.00 -13.16 7.70
N LEU A 115 7.97 -13.15 6.85
CA LEU A 115 6.81 -12.26 7.00
C LEU A 115 5.80 -12.83 8.00
N LYS A 116 5.44 -12.02 9.01
CA LYS A 116 4.37 -12.36 9.97
C LYS A 116 2.98 -12.23 9.32
N GLY A 117 2.07 -13.14 9.65
CA GLY A 117 0.65 -13.11 9.29
C GLY A 117 -0.21 -12.35 10.29
#